data_AF-A0ABC9VDB5-F1
#
_entry.id   AF-A0ABC9VDB5-F1
#
_cell.length_a   1.000
_cell.length_b   1.000
_cell.length_c   1.000
_cell.angle_alpha   90.00
_cell.angle_beta   90.00
_cell.angle_gamma   90.00
#
_symmetry.space_group_name_H-M   'P 1'
#
loop_
_entity.id
_entity.type
_entity.pdbx_description
1 polymer ?
#
loop_
_entity_poly.entity_id
_entity_poly.type
_entity_poly.pdbx_seq_one_letter_code
_entity_poly.pdbx_strand_id
1 'polypeptide(L)'
;MKKQATFSGIILVGLGVYFLVNQLHSSFVHLFQDWPALLMIFGAALIGQAYSAREYQHLFPGILLFGFGLHILLAHWFKQWPNHIGVLFFIVAIAFFISSRKVKSGLGQSIFFLALALIMLFSEQFQPLFYIVETGIASIWKFWPLGLILAGIYILLVKRK
;
A
#
# COMPACT_ATOMS: atom_id res chain seq x y z
N MET A 1 -4.24 -21.63 -20.10
CA MET A 1 -3.47 -22.61 -19.30
C MET A 1 -2.05 -22.13 -18.94
N LYS A 2 -1.21 -21.64 -19.87
CA LYS A 2 0.16 -21.14 -19.55
C LYS A 2 0.24 -19.98 -18.53
N LYS A 3 -0.81 -19.14 -18.42
CA LYS A 3 -0.82 -17.93 -17.59
C LYS A 3 -0.98 -18.19 -16.08
N GLN A 4 -1.79 -19.19 -15.71
CA GLN A 4 -1.95 -19.60 -14.31
C GLN A 4 -0.72 -20.36 -13.79
N ALA A 5 0.01 -21.03 -14.68
CA ALA A 5 1.25 -21.74 -14.33
C ALA A 5 2.34 -20.78 -13.81
N THR A 6 2.43 -19.55 -14.34
CA THR A 6 3.42 -18.56 -13.86
C THR A 6 3.15 -18.12 -12.43
N PHE A 7 1.89 -17.84 -12.09
CA PHE A 7 1.50 -17.46 -10.73
C PHE A 7 1.76 -18.59 -9.73
N SER A 8 1.28 -19.80 -10.05
CA SER A 8 1.46 -20.97 -9.21
C SER A 8 2.95 -21.32 -9.07
N GLY A 9 3.74 -21.20 -10.13
CA GLY A 9 5.19 -21.43 -10.10
C GLY A 9 5.93 -20.44 -9.19
N ILE A 10 5.63 -19.14 -9.28
CA ILE A 10 6.28 -18.14 -8.40
C ILE A 10 5.89 -18.36 -6.94
N ILE A 11 4.64 -18.71 -6.64
CA ILE A 11 4.22 -19.05 -5.28
C ILE A 11 4.95 -20.29 -4.78
N LEU A 12 5.03 -21.35 -5.58
CA LEU A 12 5.69 -22.59 -5.19
C LEU A 12 7.17 -22.36 -4.91
N VAL A 13 7.84 -21.57 -5.74
CA VAL A 13 9.24 -21.15 -5.53
C VAL A 13 9.37 -20.31 -4.27
N GLY A 14 8.52 -19.29 -4.09
CA GLY A 14 8.56 -18.42 -2.92
C GLY A 14 8.29 -19.15 -1.60
N LEU A 15 7.29 -20.04 -1.58
CA LEU A 15 7.01 -20.92 -0.44
C LEU A 15 8.13 -21.95 -0.22
N GLY A 16 8.70 -22.50 -1.29
CA GLY A 16 9.84 -23.42 -1.19
C GLY A 16 11.05 -22.75 -0.55
N VAL A 17 11.38 -21.52 -0.98
CA VAL A 17 12.43 -20.71 -0.35
C VAL A 17 12.08 -20.38 1.10
N TYR A 18 10.85 -19.99 1.39
CA TYR A 18 10.36 -19.71 2.74
C TYR A 18 10.57 -20.91 3.69
N PHE A 19 10.13 -22.10 3.27
CA PHE A 19 10.27 -23.31 4.08
C PHE A 19 11.72 -23.80 4.19
N LEU A 20 12.53 -23.62 3.14
CA LEU A 20 13.95 -23.98 3.17
C LEU A 20 14.71 -23.07 4.14
N VAL A 21 14.46 -21.77 4.08
CA VAL A 21 15.04 -20.78 5.01
C VAL A 21 14.59 -21.08 6.45
N ASN A 22 13.33 -21.49 6.65
CA ASN A 22 12.81 -21.93 7.95
C ASN A 22 13.59 -23.14 8.53
N GLN A 23 13.97 -24.10 7.69
CA GLN A 23 14.72 -25.29 8.14
C GLN A 23 16.17 -24.98 8.54
N LEU A 24 16.76 -23.91 8.00
CA LEU A 24 18.16 -23.55 8.24
C LEU A 24 18.43 -22.94 9.63
N HIS A 25 17.41 -22.71 10.46
CA HIS A 25 17.51 -22.27 11.87
C HIS A 25 18.52 -21.14 12.14
N SER A 26 18.72 -20.23 11.17
CA SER A 26 19.64 -19.10 11.30
C SER A 26 18.95 -17.91 11.96
N SER A 27 19.66 -17.09 12.74
CA SER A 27 19.04 -15.94 13.46
C SER A 27 18.41 -14.88 12.53
N PHE A 28 18.81 -14.83 11.26
CA PHE A 28 18.15 -13.99 10.23
C PHE A 28 16.77 -14.52 9.80
N VAL A 29 16.43 -15.76 10.15
CA VAL A 29 15.23 -16.49 9.70
C VAL A 29 13.98 -16.06 10.45
N HIS A 30 14.08 -15.64 11.72
CA HIS A 30 12.92 -15.26 12.52
C HIS A 30 12.08 -14.15 11.89
N LEU A 31 12.71 -13.27 11.12
CA LEU A 31 12.03 -12.16 10.43
C LEU A 31 11.32 -12.56 9.13
N PHE A 32 11.77 -13.64 8.50
CA PHE A 32 11.11 -14.21 7.33
C PHE A 32 10.08 -15.28 7.70
N GLN A 33 9.94 -15.63 8.99
CA GLN A 33 8.98 -16.63 9.49
C GLN A 33 7.56 -16.11 9.72
N ASP A 34 7.35 -14.80 9.52
CA ASP A 34 6.07 -14.16 9.79
C ASP A 34 5.25 -13.92 8.51
N TRP A 35 3.96 -13.63 8.71
CA TRP A 35 3.02 -13.27 7.65
C TRP A 35 3.47 -12.15 6.68
N PRO A 36 4.34 -11.17 7.02
CA PRO A 36 4.84 -10.18 6.06
C PRO A 36 5.66 -10.81 4.92
N ALA A 37 6.38 -11.90 5.18
CA ALA A 37 7.12 -12.62 4.14
C ALA A 37 6.16 -13.28 3.14
N LEU A 38 5.05 -13.84 3.63
CA LEU A 38 4.00 -14.38 2.77
C LEU A 38 3.39 -13.26 1.91
N LEU A 39 3.09 -12.09 2.49
CA LEU A 39 2.60 -10.94 1.71
C LEU A 39 3.56 -10.54 0.59
N MET A 40 4.86 -10.51 0.86
CA MET A 40 5.86 -10.23 -0.17
C MET A 40 5.88 -11.30 -1.26
N ILE A 41 5.80 -12.59 -0.90
CA ILE A 41 5.78 -13.70 -1.86
C ILE A 41 4.56 -13.62 -2.77
N PHE A 42 3.35 -13.48 -2.19
CA PHE A 42 2.12 -13.35 -2.96
C PHE A 42 2.10 -12.06 -3.79
N GLY A 43 2.60 -10.95 -3.23
CA GLY A 43 2.76 -9.68 -3.95
C GLY A 43 3.67 -9.81 -5.16
N ALA A 44 4.86 -10.41 -4.98
CA ALA A 44 5.81 -10.68 -6.05
C ALA A 44 5.24 -11.63 -7.11
N ALA A 45 4.49 -12.65 -6.71
CA ALA A 45 3.81 -13.56 -7.64
C ALA A 45 2.79 -12.83 -8.51
N LEU A 46 1.97 -11.95 -7.93
CA LEU A 46 0.99 -11.16 -8.67
C LEU A 46 1.67 -10.13 -9.60
N ILE A 47 2.75 -9.50 -9.17
CA ILE A 47 3.54 -8.59 -10.02
C ILE A 47 4.14 -9.37 -11.20
N GLY A 48 4.78 -10.51 -10.93
CA GLY A 48 5.35 -11.38 -11.96
C GLY A 48 4.30 -11.87 -12.95
N GLN A 49 3.12 -12.25 -12.46
CA GLN A 49 1.98 -12.60 -13.31
C GLN A 49 1.49 -11.42 -14.15
N ALA A 50 1.39 -10.22 -13.56
CA ALA A 50 0.94 -9.03 -14.27
C ALA A 50 1.86 -8.69 -15.46
N TYR A 51 3.18 -8.83 -15.30
CA TYR A 51 4.14 -8.62 -16.39
C TYR A 51 4.20 -9.78 -17.38
N SER A 52 4.23 -11.04 -16.89
CA SER A 52 4.37 -12.23 -17.74
C SER A 52 3.11 -12.51 -18.56
N ALA A 53 1.93 -12.40 -17.95
CA ALA A 53 0.64 -12.65 -18.61
C ALA A 53 0.04 -11.39 -19.27
N ARG A 54 0.70 -10.23 -19.12
CA ARG A 54 0.21 -8.89 -19.50
C ARG A 54 -1.16 -8.55 -18.87
N GLU A 55 -1.44 -9.12 -17.70
CA GLU A 55 -2.68 -8.93 -16.94
C GLU A 55 -2.46 -7.87 -15.87
N TYR A 56 -2.39 -6.62 -16.30
CA TYR A 56 -2.09 -5.48 -15.43
C TYR A 56 -3.13 -5.21 -14.34
N GLN A 57 -4.29 -5.89 -14.38
CA GLN A 57 -5.26 -5.92 -13.28
C GLN A 57 -4.68 -6.47 -11.97
N HIS A 58 -3.68 -7.36 -12.05
CA HIS A 58 -3.01 -7.93 -10.88
C HIS A 58 -1.84 -7.07 -10.37
N LEU A 59 -1.47 -6.02 -11.11
CA LEU A 59 -0.35 -5.15 -10.74
C LEU A 59 -0.64 -4.37 -9.46
N PHE A 60 -1.87 -3.87 -9.32
CA PHE A 60 -2.31 -3.12 -8.14
C PHE A 60 -2.28 -3.96 -6.86
N PRO A 61 -2.99 -5.10 -6.76
CA PRO A 61 -2.94 -5.93 -5.56
C PRO A 61 -1.54 -6.50 -5.31
N GLY A 62 -0.75 -6.75 -6.37
CA GLY A 62 0.63 -7.22 -6.23
C GLY A 62 1.55 -6.20 -5.56
N ILE A 63 1.53 -4.93 -6.02
CA ILE A 63 2.34 -3.86 -5.41
C ILE A 63 1.88 -3.55 -3.99
N LEU A 64 0.58 -3.61 -3.72
CA LEU A 64 0.04 -3.41 -2.37
C LEU A 64 0.54 -4.46 -1.38
N LEU A 65 0.37 -5.75 -1.70
CA LEU A 65 0.80 -6.84 -0.83
C LEU A 65 2.30 -6.81 -0.62
N PHE A 66 3.07 -6.60 -1.69
CA PHE A 66 4.51 -6.48 -1.60
C PHE A 66 4.95 -5.28 -0.75
N GLY A 67 4.37 -4.11 -0.99
CA GLY A 67 4.67 -2.89 -0.26
C GLY A 67 4.32 -2.98 1.23
N PHE A 68 3.19 -3.58 1.58
CA PHE A 68 2.81 -3.80 2.98
C PHE A 68 3.73 -4.81 3.68
N GLY A 69 4.03 -5.93 3.03
CA GLY A 69 4.99 -6.89 3.57
C GLY A 69 6.36 -6.25 3.81
N LEU A 70 6.84 -5.46 2.84
CA LEU A 70 8.10 -4.73 2.94
C LEU A 70 8.07 -3.69 4.07
N HIS A 71 6.99 -2.89 4.18
CA HIS A 71 6.84 -1.89 5.23
C HIS A 71 6.94 -2.51 6.63
N ILE A 72 6.26 -3.63 6.87
CA ILE A 72 6.25 -4.29 8.17
C ILE A 72 7.64 -4.88 8.47
N LEU A 73 8.29 -5.46 7.47
CA LEU A 73 9.65 -5.99 7.62
C LEU A 73 10.65 -4.87 7.96
N LEU A 74 10.56 -3.72 7.27
CA LEU A 74 11.41 -2.56 7.52
C LEU A 74 11.12 -1.92 8.88
N ALA A 75 9.85 -1.82 9.27
CA ALA A 75 9.45 -1.33 10.59
C ALA A 75 9.99 -2.22 11.72
N HIS A 76 10.16 -3.52 11.48
CA HIS A 76 10.75 -4.44 12.43
C HIS A 76 12.29 -4.32 12.49
N TRP A 77 12.96 -4.11 11.35
CA TRP A 77 14.43 -3.94 11.29
C TRP A 77 14.91 -2.58 11.80
N PHE A 78 14.23 -1.52 11.38
CA PHE A 78 14.67 -0.15 11.59
C PHE A 78 13.73 0.54 12.56
N LYS A 79 14.18 0.72 13.81
CA LYS A 79 13.43 1.50 14.81
C LYS A 79 13.14 2.94 14.38
N GLN A 80 13.99 3.50 13.50
CA GLN A 80 13.81 4.83 12.92
C GLN A 80 12.84 4.84 11.73
N TRP A 81 12.36 3.68 11.27
CA TRP A 81 11.45 3.61 10.15
C TRP A 81 10.08 4.18 10.53
N PRO A 82 9.49 5.02 9.67
CA PRO A 82 8.19 5.60 9.90
C PRO A 82 7.08 4.53 10.06
N ASN A 83 6.68 4.22 11.30
CA ASN A 83 5.58 3.29 11.60
C ASN A 83 4.26 4.03 11.82
N HIS A 84 3.78 4.72 10.80
CA HIS A 84 2.52 5.44 10.83
C HIS A 84 1.69 5.12 9.60
N ILE A 85 0.37 5.24 9.76
CA ILE A 85 -0.61 4.88 8.75
C ILE A 85 -0.44 5.65 7.43
N GLY A 86 0.19 6.84 7.49
CA GLY A 86 0.55 7.64 6.31
C GLY A 86 1.45 6.89 5.32
N VAL A 87 2.34 6.00 5.79
CA VAL A 87 3.18 5.18 4.90
C VAL A 87 2.34 4.13 4.16
N LEU A 88 1.30 3.60 4.79
CA LEU A 88 0.37 2.68 4.13
C LEU A 88 -0.41 3.39 3.02
N PHE A 89 -0.90 4.61 3.29
CA PHE A 89 -1.54 5.44 2.27
C PHE A 89 -0.56 5.81 1.14
N PHE A 90 0.71 6.02 1.46
CA PHE A 90 1.75 6.27 0.46
C PHE A 90 1.99 5.04 -0.45
N ILE A 91 2.03 3.84 0.14
CA ILE A 91 2.13 2.57 -0.61
C ILE A 91 0.92 2.40 -1.54
N VAL A 92 -0.30 2.68 -1.05
CA VAL A 92 -1.52 2.64 -1.87
C VAL A 92 -1.42 3.64 -3.04
N ALA A 93 -0.93 4.85 -2.78
CA ALA A 93 -0.75 5.88 -3.80
C ALA A 93 0.23 5.42 -4.90
N ILE A 94 1.36 4.82 -4.52
CA ILE A 94 2.35 4.23 -5.45
C ILE A 94 1.73 3.08 -6.25
N ALA A 95 0.99 2.17 -5.59
CA ALA A 95 0.35 1.05 -6.25
C ALA A 95 -0.63 1.52 -7.33
N PHE A 96 -1.46 2.53 -7.03
CA PHE A 96 -2.33 3.18 -8.02
C PHE A 96 -1.53 3.92 -9.10
N PHE A 97 -0.44 4.61 -8.75
CA PHE A 97 0.37 5.34 -9.71
C PHE A 97 0.98 4.41 -10.77
N ILE A 98 1.62 3.33 -10.33
CA ILE A 98 2.27 2.36 -11.22
C ILE A 98 1.22 1.61 -12.05
N SER A 99 0.11 1.22 -11.43
CA SER A 99 -0.97 0.49 -12.12
C SER A 99 -1.70 1.37 -13.14
N SER A 100 -1.94 2.64 -12.82
CA SER A 100 -2.63 3.56 -13.71
C SER A 100 -1.83 3.88 -14.97
N ARG A 101 -0.50 3.85 -14.93
CA ARG A 101 0.34 3.96 -16.13
C ARG A 101 0.09 2.84 -17.15
N LYS A 102 -0.28 1.64 -16.70
CA LYS A 102 -0.49 0.47 -17.56
C LYS A 102 -1.95 0.23 -17.90
N VAL A 103 -2.86 0.49 -16.96
CA VAL A 103 -4.32 0.27 -17.10
C VAL A 103 -5.04 1.52 -17.65
N LYS A 104 -4.35 2.68 -17.75
CA LYS A 104 -4.92 3.98 -18.15
C LYS A 104 -6.13 4.43 -17.32
N SER A 105 -6.28 3.89 -16.12
CA SER A 105 -7.35 4.18 -15.17
C SER A 105 -6.76 4.18 -13.76
N GLY A 106 -7.24 5.05 -12.86
CA GLY A 106 -6.76 5.11 -11.48
C GLY A 106 -5.85 6.30 -11.13
N LEU A 107 -5.54 7.20 -12.07
CA LEU A 107 -4.68 8.38 -11.79
C LEU A 107 -5.31 9.32 -10.75
N GLY A 108 -6.62 9.56 -10.83
CA GLY A 108 -7.33 10.39 -9.85
C GLY A 108 -7.25 9.83 -8.44
N GLN A 109 -7.40 8.51 -8.30
CA GLN A 109 -7.27 7.81 -7.03
C GLN A 109 -5.83 7.88 -6.49
N SER A 110 -4.83 7.75 -7.36
CA SER A 110 -3.41 7.91 -6.97
C SER A 110 -3.14 9.28 -6.38
N ILE A 111 -3.56 10.36 -7.05
CA ILE A 111 -3.40 11.74 -6.55
C ILE A 111 -4.10 11.92 -5.20
N PHE A 112 -5.33 11.41 -5.06
CA PHE A 112 -6.10 11.53 -3.83
C PHE A 112 -5.39 10.84 -2.65
N PHE A 113 -4.94 9.60 -2.84
CA PHE A 113 -4.22 8.87 -1.81
C PHE A 113 -2.83 9.46 -1.52
N LEU A 114 -2.15 10.01 -2.52
CA LEU A 114 -0.88 10.70 -2.35
C LEU A 114 -1.06 11.95 -1.47
N ALA A 115 -2.10 12.75 -1.73
CA ALA A 115 -2.40 13.93 -0.93
C ALA A 115 -2.71 13.55 0.52
N LEU A 116 -3.54 12.52 0.74
CA LEU A 116 -3.83 11.98 2.08
C LEU A 116 -2.55 11.51 2.79
N ALA A 117 -1.70 10.75 2.10
CA ALA A 117 -0.45 10.27 2.66
C ALA A 117 0.47 11.42 3.08
N LEU A 118 0.57 12.47 2.27
CA LEU A 118 1.39 13.65 2.56
C LEU A 118 0.84 14.41 3.78
N ILE A 119 -0.47 14.61 3.86
CA ILE A 119 -1.09 15.28 5.01
C ILE A 119 -0.80 14.48 6.29
N MET A 120 -0.95 13.15 6.27
CA MET A 120 -0.72 12.32 7.46
C MET A 120 0.76 12.17 7.83
N LEU A 121 1.67 12.13 6.84
CA LEU A 121 3.10 11.99 7.08
C LEU A 121 3.71 13.26 7.68
N PHE A 122 3.18 14.42 7.29
CA PHE A 122 3.71 15.72 7.71
C PHE A 122 2.85 16.41 8.78
N SER A 123 1.73 15.83 9.22
CA SER A 123 0.83 16.45 10.21
C SER A 123 1.52 16.81 11.53
N GLU A 124 2.47 15.98 11.97
CA GLU A 124 3.29 16.20 13.17
C GLU A 124 4.22 17.43 13.02
N GLN A 125 4.72 17.70 11.81
CA GLN A 125 5.63 18.82 11.55
C GLN A 125 4.91 20.15 11.38
N PHE A 126 3.61 20.12 11.05
CA PHE A 126 2.79 21.32 10.91
C PHE A 126 2.14 21.78 12.22
N GLN A 127 2.32 21.06 13.34
CA GLN A 127 1.82 21.40 14.68
C GLN A 127 1.96 22.90 15.05
N PRO A 128 3.12 23.58 14.86
CA PRO A 128 3.24 25.00 15.22
C PRO A 128 2.49 25.95 14.26
N LEU A 129 2.26 25.56 13.00
CA LEU A 129 1.46 26.34 12.04
C LEU A 129 -0.05 26.18 12.31
N PHE A 130 -0.45 25.01 12.84
CA PHE A 130 -1.83 24.72 13.23
C PHE A 130 -2.27 25.49 14.49
N TYR A 131 -1.37 25.78 15.43
CA TYR A 131 -1.68 26.55 16.64
C TYR A 131 -2.14 27.99 16.35
N ILE A 132 -1.64 28.61 15.27
CA ILE A 132 -2.02 29.97 14.87
C ILE A 132 -3.45 30.01 14.30
N VAL A 133 -3.97 28.88 13.82
CA VAL A 133 -5.30 28.73 13.21
C VAL A 133 -6.37 28.28 14.24
N GLU A 134 -5.94 27.83 15.43
CA GLU A 134 -6.83 27.32 16.50
C GLU A 134 -7.79 28.37 17.09
N THR A 135 -7.51 29.67 16.97
CA THR A 135 -8.34 30.71 17.62
C THR A 135 -9.65 31.03 16.92
N GLY A 136 -9.92 30.50 15.70
CA GLY A 136 -11.17 30.77 14.98
C GLY A 136 -11.80 29.61 14.21
N ILE A 137 -11.04 28.56 13.85
CA ILE A 137 -11.46 27.55 12.86
C ILE A 137 -11.46 26.11 13.44
N ALA A 138 -11.10 25.94 14.72
CA ALA A 138 -10.97 24.63 15.38
C ALA A 138 -12.23 23.73 15.27
N SER A 139 -13.44 24.32 15.28
CA SER A 139 -14.68 23.57 15.11
C SER A 139 -14.86 23.00 13.70
N ILE A 140 -14.48 23.75 12.66
CA ILE A 140 -14.64 23.31 11.25
C ILE A 140 -13.62 22.22 10.91
N TRP A 141 -12.40 22.33 11.48
CA TRP A 141 -11.36 21.32 11.31
C TRP A 141 -11.72 19.96 11.92
N LYS A 142 -12.55 19.89 12.96
CA LYS A 142 -13.01 18.60 13.52
C LYS A 142 -13.94 17.83 12.56
N PHE A 143 -14.61 18.52 11.63
CA PHE A 143 -15.63 17.95 10.74
C PHE A 143 -15.15 17.70 9.29
N TRP A 144 -13.86 17.86 9.00
CA TRP A 144 -13.29 17.50 7.70
C TRP A 144 -13.60 16.06 7.23
N PRO A 145 -13.70 15.02 8.10
CA PRO A 145 -14.03 13.67 7.66
C PRO A 145 -15.48 13.58 7.18
N LEU A 146 -16.39 14.35 7.78
CA LEU A 146 -17.80 14.44 7.36
C LEU A 146 -17.91 15.09 5.99
N GLY A 147 -17.11 16.13 5.71
CA GLY A 147 -17.02 16.75 4.38
C GLY A 147 -16.57 15.76 3.30
N LEU A 148 -15.55 14.94 3.60
CA LEU A 148 -15.10 13.88 2.70
C LEU A 148 -16.16 12.79 2.47
N ILE A 149 -16.89 12.39 3.51
CA ILE A 149 -18.00 11.43 3.39
C ILE A 149 -19.09 11.99 2.48
N LEU A 150 -19.53 13.23 2.70
CA LEU A 150 -20.54 13.89 1.88
C LEU A 150 -20.10 14.06 0.42
N ALA A 151 -18.86 14.49 0.19
CA ALA A 151 -18.29 14.61 -1.16
C ALA A 151 -18.18 13.24 -1.86
N GLY A 152 -17.77 12.21 -1.12
CA GLY A 152 -17.69 10.83 -1.61
C GLY A 152 -19.06 10.31 -2.05
N ILE A 153 -20.10 10.52 -1.22
CA ILE A 153 -21.49 10.15 -1.54
C ILE A 153 -21.98 10.91 -2.77
N TYR A 154 -21.74 12.23 -2.83
CA TYR A 154 -22.17 13.05 -3.95
C TYR A 154 -21.58 12.56 -5.29
N ILE A 155 -20.28 12.28 -5.33
CA ILE A 155 -19.62 11.76 -6.54
C ILE A 155 -20.18 10.39 -6.95
N LEU A 156 -20.47 9.52 -5.98
CA LEU A 156 -21.04 8.18 -6.21
C LEU A 156 -22.45 8.24 -6.83
N LEU A 157 -23.25 9.22 -6.40
CA LEU A 157 -24.61 9.43 -6.91
C LEU A 157 -24.64 10.12 -8.27
N VAL A 158 -23.73 11.09 -8.50
CA VAL A 158 -23.68 11.85 -9.76
C VAL A 158 -23.09 11.02 -10.90
N LYS A 159 -22.08 10.17 -10.65
CA LYS A 159 -21.49 9.29 -11.70
C LYS A 159 -22.30 8.04 -12.01
N ARG A 160 -23.37 7.75 -11.27
CA ARG A 160 -24.30 6.64 -11.56
C ARG A 160 -25.42 7.04 -12.53
N LYS A 161 -25.61 8.34 -12.79
CA LYS A 161 -26.44 8.86 -13.89
C LYS A 161 -25.59 9.07 -15.13
#